data_AF-A0A432ENM1-F1
#
_entry.id   AF-A0A432ENM1-F1
#
_cell.length_a   1.000
_cell.length_b   1.000
_cell.length_c   1.000
_cell.angle_alpha   90.00
_cell.angle_beta   90.00
_cell.angle_gamma   90.00
#
_symmetry.space_group_name_H-M   'P 1'
#
loop_
_entity.id
_entity.type
_entity.pdbx_description
1 polymer ?
#
loop_
_entity_poly.entity_id
_entity_poly.type
_entity_poly.pdbx_seq_one_letter_code
_entity_poly.pdbx_strand_id
1 'polypeptide(L)'
;MLIRKEHALALFELLKGERENKEVTVAPEREAVFTELEFQNLAELNQPLKYGLTYWGRTLAVILEEMVQKGLVKHPSEWDETFRWLGTEIITAIADAIENNDIPGKLTEKLLEERGFIELRKEEKKGEYKAVNSYAKEIYEIFKNATPRLEISKELAEYIKKTPVGPNESGKLPEGGRYPQLLESMRLIAFSVPNSDIYAFTGLGKAVKEALNYISPSLPVLISEDILYSLVKLLDEGFDALSDAQKETLWELGLVDENGNLYPAGEKLLEVYRIWKDKEYPPVKTFNIEILEAELLKTIDFIWSEEYPKNPQ
;
A
#
# COMPACT_ATOMS: atom_id res chain seq x y z
N MET A 1 0.46 -1.90 -3.22
CA MET A 1 1.19 -1.69 -4.49
C MET A 1 0.17 -1.20 -5.49
N LEU A 2 0.51 -0.13 -6.19
CA LEU A 2 -0.32 0.64 -7.09
C LEU A 2 0.52 0.99 -8.33
N ILE A 3 0.13 0.46 -9.49
CA ILE A 3 0.71 0.83 -10.78
C ILE A 3 -0.42 1.23 -11.72
N ARG A 4 -0.40 2.51 -12.09
CA ARG A 4 -1.29 3.14 -13.07
C ARG A 4 -0.46 3.47 -14.30
N LYS A 5 -1.10 4.03 -15.32
CA LYS A 5 -0.44 4.52 -16.52
C LYS A 5 0.82 5.36 -16.25
N GLU A 6 0.70 6.41 -15.44
CA GLU A 6 1.82 7.30 -15.11
C GLU A 6 2.98 6.57 -14.40
N HIS A 7 2.67 5.65 -13.49
CA HIS A 7 3.65 4.81 -12.81
C HIS A 7 4.39 3.89 -13.78
N ALA A 8 3.64 3.23 -14.66
CA ALA A 8 4.20 2.33 -15.66
C ALA A 8 5.10 3.07 -16.66
N LEU A 9 4.69 4.26 -17.11
CA LEU A 9 5.51 5.12 -17.96
C LEU A 9 6.78 5.59 -17.25
N ALA A 10 6.68 5.97 -15.96
CA ALA A 10 7.84 6.35 -15.15
C ALA A 10 8.80 5.16 -14.95
N LEU A 11 8.30 3.94 -14.71
CA LEU A 11 9.13 2.73 -14.63
C LEU A 11 9.89 2.46 -15.94
N PHE A 12 9.24 2.64 -17.10
CA PHE A 12 9.89 2.50 -18.40
C PHE A 12 10.94 3.57 -18.66
N GLU A 13 10.66 4.82 -18.26
CA GLU A 13 11.62 5.93 -18.33
C GLU A 13 12.87 5.63 -17.51
N LEU A 14 12.70 5.18 -16.26
CA LEU A 14 13.80 4.80 -15.38
C LEU A 14 14.58 3.58 -15.91
N LEU A 15 13.89 2.56 -16.42
CA LEU A 15 14.52 1.36 -16.99
C LEU A 15 15.36 1.71 -18.21
N LYS A 16 14.87 2.61 -19.07
CA LYS A 16 15.62 3.11 -20.22
C LYS A 16 16.84 3.91 -19.78
N GLY A 17 16.69 4.82 -18.80
CA GLY A 17 17.81 5.59 -18.24
C GLY A 17 18.92 4.69 -17.72
N GLU A 18 18.57 3.67 -16.94
CA GLU A 18 19.52 2.68 -16.42
C GLU A 18 20.27 1.93 -17.53
N ARG A 19 19.57 1.42 -18.55
CA ARG A 19 20.19 0.73 -19.71
C ARG A 19 21.13 1.64 -20.51
N GLU A 20 20.83 2.93 -20.56
CA GLU A 20 21.66 3.94 -21.22
C GLU A 20 22.78 4.49 -20.33
N ASN A 21 22.91 4.03 -19.07
CA ASN A 21 23.77 4.62 -18.04
C ASN A 21 23.59 6.14 -17.89
N LYS A 22 22.33 6.60 -17.92
CA LYS A 22 21.94 8.00 -17.76
C LYS A 22 21.06 8.17 -16.54
N GLU A 23 21.36 9.21 -15.76
CA GLU A 23 20.46 9.66 -14.69
C GLU A 23 19.16 10.20 -15.29
N VAL A 24 18.03 9.84 -14.69
CA VAL A 24 16.71 10.37 -15.08
C VAL A 24 16.39 11.56 -14.18
N THR A 25 16.49 12.75 -14.77
CA THR A 25 16.04 13.99 -14.12
C THR A 25 14.55 14.19 -14.42
N VAL A 26 13.76 14.25 -13.35
CA VAL A 26 12.31 14.38 -13.38
C VAL A 26 11.91 15.85 -13.28
N ALA A 27 10.93 16.26 -14.07
CA ALA A 27 10.37 17.59 -13.97
C ALA A 27 9.55 17.74 -12.67
N PRO A 28 9.64 18.87 -11.93
CA PRO A 28 8.98 19.04 -10.63
C PRO A 28 7.49 18.69 -10.61
N GLU A 29 6.76 19.00 -11.68
CA GLU A 29 5.33 18.71 -11.82
C GLU A 29 4.99 17.21 -11.89
N ARG A 30 5.97 16.36 -12.17
CA ARG A 30 5.83 14.89 -12.20
C ARG A 30 6.36 14.22 -10.94
N GLU A 31 7.02 14.95 -10.05
CA GLU A 31 7.74 14.39 -8.89
C GLU A 31 6.83 13.52 -8.03
N ALA A 32 5.56 13.90 -7.83
CA ALA A 32 4.61 13.14 -7.04
C ALA A 32 4.42 11.68 -7.51
N VAL A 33 4.51 11.42 -8.83
CA VAL A 33 4.44 10.06 -9.39
C VAL A 33 5.66 9.23 -8.98
N PHE A 34 6.83 9.86 -8.93
CA PHE A 34 8.07 9.21 -8.53
C PHE A 34 8.14 9.04 -7.01
N THR A 35 7.60 9.97 -6.23
CA THR A 35 7.39 9.80 -4.78
C THR A 35 6.49 8.60 -4.48
N GLU A 36 5.41 8.40 -5.25
CA GLU A 36 4.56 7.21 -5.10
C GLU A 36 5.30 5.91 -5.42
N LEU A 37 6.18 5.89 -6.43
CA LEU A 37 7.05 4.75 -6.72
C LEU A 37 8.10 4.53 -5.62
N GLU A 38 8.66 5.60 -5.08
CA GLU A 38 9.62 5.57 -3.97
C GLU A 38 8.98 4.99 -2.70
N PHE A 39 7.75 5.39 -2.38
CA PHE A 39 7.02 4.87 -1.23
C PHE A 39 6.61 3.41 -1.39
N GLN A 40 6.54 2.91 -2.62
CA GLN A 40 6.38 1.49 -2.91
C GLN A 40 7.69 0.70 -2.91
N ASN A 41 8.83 1.37 -2.72
CA ASN A 41 10.18 0.81 -2.86
C ASN A 41 10.45 0.28 -4.27
N LEU A 42 9.99 1.02 -5.29
CA LEU A 42 10.21 0.75 -6.72
C LEU A 42 11.13 1.78 -7.38
N ALA A 43 11.23 2.98 -6.81
CA ALA A 43 12.19 3.99 -7.22
C ALA A 43 12.96 4.52 -6.01
N GLU A 44 14.09 5.18 -6.24
CA GLU A 44 14.88 5.84 -5.20
C GLU A 44 15.33 7.21 -5.67
N LEU A 45 15.24 8.21 -4.80
CA LEU A 45 15.76 9.56 -5.04
C LEU A 45 17.27 9.56 -4.77
N ASN A 46 18.07 9.62 -5.83
CA ASN A 46 19.53 9.61 -5.73
C ASN A 46 20.11 11.01 -5.49
N GLN A 47 19.49 12.02 -6.09
CA GLN A 47 19.80 13.45 -5.95
C GLN A 47 18.50 14.24 -6.14
N PRO A 48 18.43 15.53 -5.78
CA PRO A 48 17.23 16.33 -6.02
C PRO A 48 16.71 16.17 -7.45
N LEU A 49 15.46 15.73 -7.59
CA LEU A 49 14.77 15.43 -8.85
C LEU A 49 15.42 14.34 -9.72
N LYS A 50 16.38 13.56 -9.22
CA LYS A 50 17.00 12.46 -9.96
C LYS A 50 16.67 11.13 -9.33
N TYR A 51 15.98 10.29 -10.11
CA TYR A 51 15.49 9.00 -9.65
C TYR A 51 16.20 7.83 -10.33
N GLY A 52 16.34 6.74 -9.60
CA GLY A 52 16.76 5.42 -10.09
C GLY A 52 15.74 4.33 -9.76
N LEU A 53 15.90 3.15 -10.35
CA LEU A 53 15.13 1.97 -9.98
C LEU A 53 15.77 1.29 -8.78
N THR A 54 14.94 0.90 -7.82
CA THR A 54 15.36 -0.11 -6.83
C THR A 54 15.46 -1.48 -7.51
N TYR A 55 15.99 -2.48 -6.80
CA TYR A 55 15.97 -3.87 -7.29
C TYR A 55 14.56 -4.32 -7.69
N TRP A 56 13.57 -4.08 -6.82
CA TRP A 56 12.18 -4.48 -7.06
C TRP A 56 11.52 -3.66 -8.18
N GLY A 57 11.86 -2.38 -8.28
CA GLY A 57 11.46 -1.52 -9.39
C GLY A 57 11.95 -2.06 -10.73
N ARG A 58 13.23 -2.43 -10.80
CA ARG A 58 13.83 -3.03 -12.00
C ARG A 58 13.15 -4.32 -12.39
N THR A 59 12.95 -5.24 -11.46
CA THR A 59 12.26 -6.50 -11.74
C THR A 59 10.84 -6.25 -12.27
N LEU A 60 10.07 -5.36 -11.63
CA LEU A 60 8.70 -5.05 -12.05
C LEU A 60 8.66 -4.38 -13.44
N ALA A 61 9.57 -3.45 -13.71
CA ALA A 61 9.66 -2.77 -14.99
C ALA A 61 9.98 -3.74 -16.13
N VAL A 62 10.90 -4.70 -15.89
CA VAL A 62 11.25 -5.75 -16.85
C VAL A 62 10.07 -6.69 -17.10
N ILE A 63 9.36 -7.14 -16.04
CA ILE A 63 8.15 -7.96 -16.19
C ILE A 63 7.12 -7.24 -17.07
N LEU A 64 6.84 -5.97 -16.77
CA LEU A 64 5.87 -5.20 -17.54
C LEU A 64 6.30 -5.04 -19.00
N GLU A 65 7.58 -4.74 -19.26
CA GLU A 65 8.13 -4.63 -20.61
C GLU A 65 7.97 -5.95 -21.39
N GLU A 66 8.31 -7.09 -20.78
CA GLU A 66 8.15 -8.40 -21.41
C GLU A 66 6.69 -8.73 -21.70
N MET A 67 5.77 -8.44 -20.76
CA MET A 67 4.34 -8.66 -20.96
C MET A 67 3.80 -7.83 -22.13
N VAL A 68 4.27 -6.59 -22.28
CA VAL A 68 3.94 -5.72 -23.42
C VAL A 68 4.50 -6.29 -24.72
N GLN A 69 5.77 -6.73 -24.74
CA GLN A 69 6.39 -7.33 -25.92
C GLN A 69 5.70 -8.62 -26.38
N LYS A 70 5.19 -9.42 -25.43
CA LYS A 70 4.41 -10.64 -25.70
C LYS A 70 2.95 -10.36 -26.06
N GLY A 71 2.51 -9.10 -26.02
CA GLY A 71 1.12 -8.71 -26.30
C GLY A 71 0.11 -9.17 -25.25
N LEU A 72 0.56 -9.50 -24.04
CA LEU A 72 -0.32 -9.88 -22.92
C LEU A 72 -1.07 -8.67 -22.34
N VAL A 73 -0.47 -7.49 -22.44
CA VAL A 73 -1.07 -6.20 -22.07
C VAL A 73 -0.61 -5.15 -23.08
N LYS A 74 -1.45 -4.16 -23.36
CA LYS A 74 -1.09 -3.04 -24.25
C LYS A 74 0.05 -2.21 -23.66
N HIS A 75 0.76 -1.45 -24.48
CA HIS A 75 1.76 -0.52 -23.97
C HIS A 75 1.11 0.54 -23.05
N PRO A 76 1.74 0.95 -21.93
CA PRO A 76 1.13 1.88 -20.97
C PRO A 76 0.64 3.20 -21.55
N SER A 77 1.25 3.69 -22.63
CA SER A 77 0.79 4.90 -23.34
C SER A 77 -0.64 4.78 -23.89
N GLU A 78 -1.11 3.56 -24.14
CA GLU A 78 -2.45 3.25 -24.67
C GLU A 78 -3.47 2.94 -23.57
N TRP A 79 -3.07 2.96 -22.30
CA TRP A 79 -3.98 2.74 -21.18
C TRP A 79 -4.86 3.98 -20.95
N ASP A 80 -6.07 3.73 -20.49
CA ASP A 80 -6.93 4.77 -19.92
C ASP A 80 -6.32 5.32 -18.62
N GLU A 81 -6.54 6.59 -18.31
CA GLU A 81 -6.00 7.23 -17.11
C GLU A 81 -6.50 6.58 -15.80
N THR A 82 -7.68 5.97 -15.84
CA THR A 82 -8.28 5.25 -14.72
C THR A 82 -7.83 3.80 -14.62
N PHE A 83 -7.11 3.28 -15.63
CA PHE A 83 -6.68 1.90 -15.66
C PHE A 83 -5.60 1.64 -14.60
N ARG A 84 -5.94 0.79 -13.64
CA ARG A 84 -5.05 0.32 -12.57
C ARG A 84 -4.51 -1.04 -12.97
N TRP A 85 -3.32 -1.09 -13.56
CA TRP A 85 -2.66 -2.35 -13.90
C TRP A 85 -2.37 -3.17 -12.64
N LEU A 86 -1.85 -2.51 -11.60
CA LEU A 86 -1.77 -3.06 -10.24
C LEU A 86 -2.45 -2.13 -9.26
N GLY A 87 -3.12 -2.75 -8.29
CA GLY A 87 -3.76 -2.12 -7.15
C GLY A 87 -3.90 -3.18 -6.06
N THR A 88 -4.21 -2.77 -4.83
CA THR A 88 -4.41 -3.73 -3.72
C THR A 88 -5.50 -4.77 -4.02
N GLU A 89 -6.53 -4.40 -4.78
CA GLU A 89 -7.56 -5.29 -5.30
C GLU A 89 -6.99 -6.35 -6.25
N ILE A 90 -6.06 -5.97 -7.12
CA ILE A 90 -5.44 -6.88 -8.11
C ILE A 90 -4.47 -7.83 -7.42
N ILE A 91 -3.66 -7.32 -6.49
CA ILE A 91 -2.74 -8.13 -5.70
C ILE A 91 -3.51 -9.17 -4.87
N THR A 92 -4.62 -8.77 -4.25
CA THR A 92 -5.50 -9.69 -3.52
C THR A 92 -6.07 -10.76 -4.45
N ALA A 93 -6.59 -10.38 -5.62
CA ALA A 93 -7.10 -11.33 -6.60
C ALA A 93 -6.05 -12.35 -7.08
N ILE A 94 -4.79 -11.92 -7.23
CA ILE A 94 -3.67 -12.82 -7.54
C ILE A 94 -3.39 -13.76 -6.36
N ALA A 95 -3.33 -13.24 -5.14
CA ALA A 95 -3.08 -14.02 -3.93
C ALA A 95 -4.14 -15.12 -3.74
N ASP A 96 -5.42 -14.76 -3.83
CA ASP A 96 -6.54 -15.68 -3.71
C ASP A 96 -6.46 -16.80 -4.76
N ALA A 97 -6.10 -16.46 -6.00
CA ALA A 97 -5.92 -17.43 -7.06
C ALA A 97 -4.77 -18.40 -6.76
N ILE A 98 -3.63 -17.89 -6.27
CA ILE A 98 -2.47 -18.72 -5.87
C ILE A 98 -2.86 -19.69 -4.75
N GLU A 99 -3.55 -19.20 -3.71
CA GLU A 99 -4.06 -20.05 -2.62
C GLU A 99 -5.05 -21.10 -3.13
N ASN A 100 -5.83 -20.78 -4.17
CA ASN A 100 -6.75 -21.68 -4.83
C ASN A 100 -6.10 -22.48 -5.99
N ASN A 101 -4.84 -22.90 -5.84
CA ASN A 101 -4.09 -23.70 -6.82
C ASN A 101 -4.03 -23.05 -8.22
N ASP A 102 -3.74 -21.76 -8.25
CA ASP A 102 -3.69 -20.89 -9.42
C ASP A 102 -5.02 -20.63 -10.14
N ILE A 103 -6.15 -21.08 -9.59
CA ILE A 103 -7.47 -20.94 -10.24
C ILE A 103 -8.10 -19.62 -9.80
N PRO A 104 -8.33 -18.66 -10.72
CA PRO A 104 -8.97 -17.40 -10.37
C PRO A 104 -10.43 -17.62 -9.95
N GLY A 105 -10.90 -16.79 -9.02
CA GLY A 105 -12.31 -16.73 -8.66
C GLY A 105 -13.19 -16.22 -9.80
N LYS A 106 -14.49 -16.56 -9.76
CA LYS A 106 -15.46 -16.17 -10.81
C LYS A 106 -15.54 -14.66 -11.04
N LEU A 107 -15.37 -13.87 -9.98
CA LEU A 107 -15.43 -12.40 -10.03
C LEU A 107 -14.08 -11.75 -10.35
N THR A 108 -12.98 -12.50 -10.24
CA THR A 108 -11.61 -11.99 -10.43
C THR A 108 -10.98 -12.45 -11.75
N GLU A 109 -11.50 -13.50 -12.39
CA GLU A 109 -10.95 -14.02 -13.64
C GLU A 109 -10.84 -12.93 -14.72
N LYS A 110 -11.95 -12.25 -15.03
CA LYS A 110 -11.97 -11.18 -16.04
C LYS A 110 -11.04 -10.02 -15.66
N LEU A 111 -11.03 -9.65 -14.39
CA LEU A 111 -10.19 -8.59 -13.85
C LEU A 111 -8.69 -8.89 -14.08
N LEU A 112 -8.27 -10.13 -13.85
CA LEU A 112 -6.90 -10.59 -14.05
C LEU A 112 -6.58 -10.79 -15.55
N GLU A 113 -7.54 -11.26 -16.34
CA GLU A 113 -7.40 -11.47 -17.78
C GLU A 113 -7.17 -10.13 -18.52
N GLU A 114 -7.91 -9.08 -18.18
CA GLU A 114 -7.74 -7.72 -18.73
C GLU A 114 -6.34 -7.14 -18.48
N ARG A 115 -5.59 -7.68 -17.51
CA ARG A 115 -4.23 -7.23 -17.15
C ARG A 115 -3.14 -8.16 -17.65
N GLY A 116 -3.50 -9.21 -18.39
CA GLY A 116 -2.56 -10.18 -18.95
C GLY A 116 -2.05 -11.19 -17.92
N PHE A 117 -2.77 -11.43 -16.82
CA PHE A 117 -2.35 -12.33 -15.74
C PHE A 117 -2.91 -13.75 -15.84
N ILE A 118 -3.74 -14.04 -16.84
CA ILE A 118 -4.35 -15.35 -17.05
C ILE A 118 -3.72 -16.05 -18.26
N GLU A 119 -3.50 -17.37 -18.12
CA GLU A 119 -3.11 -18.26 -19.19
C GLU A 119 -4.02 -19.49 -19.24
N LEU A 120 -4.12 -20.11 -20.42
CA LEU A 120 -4.78 -21.41 -20.58
C LEU A 120 -3.78 -22.52 -20.28
N ARG A 121 -4.06 -23.32 -19.24
CA ARG A 121 -3.31 -24.53 -18.91
C ARG A 121 -4.07 -25.77 -19.30
N LYS A 122 -3.34 -26.79 -19.72
CA LYS A 122 -3.88 -28.10 -20.08
C LYS A 122 -3.28 -29.17 -19.18
N GLU A 123 -4.13 -29.87 -18.45
CA GLU A 123 -3.75 -31.02 -17.63
C GLU A 123 -4.53 -32.26 -18.10
N GLU A 124 -3.87 -33.42 -18.17
CA GLU A 124 -4.48 -34.67 -18.66
C GLU A 124 -5.77 -35.05 -17.91
N LYS A 125 -5.88 -34.72 -16.62
CA LYS A 125 -7.02 -35.06 -15.77
C LYS A 125 -8.08 -33.96 -15.63
N LYS A 126 -7.72 -32.69 -15.83
CA LYS A 126 -8.64 -31.54 -15.66
C LYS A 126 -9.07 -30.91 -16.98
N GLY A 127 -8.47 -31.31 -18.10
CA GLY A 127 -8.71 -30.66 -19.39
C GLY A 127 -8.02 -29.31 -19.49
N GLU A 128 -8.58 -28.41 -20.31
CA GLU A 128 -8.12 -27.02 -20.41
C GLU A 128 -8.85 -26.14 -19.40
N TYR A 129 -8.10 -25.32 -18.67
CA TYR A 129 -8.64 -24.38 -17.69
C TYR A 129 -7.79 -23.10 -17.63
N LYS A 130 -8.40 -22.01 -17.16
CA LYS A 130 -7.71 -20.74 -16.95
C LYS A 130 -6.99 -20.75 -15.60
N ALA A 131 -5.76 -20.28 -15.59
CA ALA A 131 -4.94 -20.18 -14.40
C ALA A 131 -4.16 -18.86 -14.39
N VAL A 132 -3.76 -18.39 -13.20
CA VAL A 132 -2.81 -17.26 -13.11
C VAL A 132 -1.44 -17.68 -13.63
N ASN A 133 -0.85 -16.85 -14.49
CA ASN A 133 0.42 -17.11 -15.14
C ASN A 133 1.64 -16.83 -14.22
N SER A 134 2.85 -17.11 -14.72
CA SER A 134 4.08 -16.89 -13.94
C SER A 134 4.31 -15.42 -13.60
N TYR A 135 3.96 -14.48 -14.49
CA TYR A 135 4.10 -13.05 -14.25
C TYR A 135 3.28 -12.58 -13.04
N ALA A 136 2.05 -13.05 -12.91
CA ALA A 136 1.21 -12.74 -11.76
C ALA A 136 1.87 -13.19 -10.45
N LYS A 137 2.45 -14.39 -10.43
CA LYS A 137 3.15 -14.95 -9.27
C LYS A 137 4.42 -14.16 -8.94
N GLU A 138 5.22 -13.82 -9.95
CA GLU A 138 6.41 -13.00 -9.76
C GLU A 138 6.06 -11.62 -9.20
N ILE A 139 5.02 -10.97 -9.71
CA ILE A 139 4.51 -9.70 -9.16
C ILE A 139 4.08 -9.86 -7.70
N TYR A 140 3.41 -10.97 -7.36
CA TYR A 140 3.05 -11.25 -5.97
C TYR A 140 4.27 -11.46 -5.07
N GLU A 141 5.33 -12.10 -5.57
CA GLU A 141 6.61 -12.19 -4.86
C GLU A 141 7.25 -10.81 -4.65
N ILE A 142 7.24 -9.94 -5.68
CA ILE A 142 7.71 -8.55 -5.54
C ILE A 142 6.88 -7.86 -4.45
N PHE A 143 5.55 -8.00 -4.47
CA PHE A 143 4.70 -7.42 -3.44
C PHE A 143 5.05 -7.91 -2.03
N LYS A 144 5.25 -9.22 -1.82
CA LYS A 144 5.60 -9.74 -0.48
C LYS A 144 6.96 -9.25 0.02
N ASN A 145 7.91 -9.07 -0.88
CA ASN A 145 9.32 -8.82 -0.52
C ASN A 145 9.72 -7.33 -0.58
N ALA A 146 9.09 -6.53 -1.43
CA ALA A 146 9.26 -5.09 -1.44
C ALA A 146 8.64 -4.50 -0.16
N THR A 147 9.48 -4.04 0.75
CA THR A 147 9.04 -3.32 1.94
C THR A 147 8.78 -1.88 1.53
N PRO A 148 7.52 -1.38 1.57
CA PRO A 148 7.23 0.00 1.21
C PRO A 148 7.97 0.94 2.17
N ARG A 149 8.37 2.12 1.71
CA ARG A 149 8.89 3.15 2.61
C ARG A 149 7.75 3.74 3.42
N LEU A 150 8.08 4.25 4.61
CA LEU A 150 7.10 4.89 5.48
C LEU A 150 7.58 6.28 5.85
N GLU A 151 6.88 7.29 5.33
CA GLU A 151 7.10 8.69 5.68
C GLU A 151 5.77 9.42 5.70
N ILE A 152 5.46 10.08 6.81
CA ILE A 152 4.21 10.80 7.04
C ILE A 152 4.56 12.24 7.39
N SER A 153 4.36 13.13 6.41
CA SER A 153 4.42 14.57 6.65
C SER A 153 3.30 15.05 7.57
N LYS A 154 3.42 16.25 8.10
CA LYS A 154 2.38 16.90 8.90
C LYS A 154 1.06 17.03 8.14
N GLU A 155 1.10 17.40 6.86
CA GLU A 155 -0.08 17.53 6.00
C GLU A 155 -0.74 16.17 5.74
N LEU A 156 0.07 15.14 5.47
CA LEU A 156 -0.44 13.78 5.28
C LEU A 156 -1.01 13.20 6.59
N ALA A 157 -0.43 13.53 7.73
CA ALA A 157 -0.96 13.15 9.03
C ALA A 157 -2.35 13.76 9.29
N GLU A 158 -2.55 15.04 8.94
CA GLU A 158 -3.87 15.67 9.02
C GLU A 158 -4.90 14.99 8.12
N TYR A 159 -4.50 14.62 6.90
CA TYR A 159 -5.33 13.84 5.99
C TYR A 159 -5.71 12.48 6.63
N ILE A 160 -4.72 11.72 7.08
CA ILE A 160 -4.91 10.41 7.73
C ILE A 160 -5.86 10.52 8.93
N LYS A 161 -5.71 11.54 9.78
CA LYS A 161 -6.59 11.75 10.94
C LYS A 161 -8.05 11.95 10.54
N LYS A 162 -8.32 12.69 9.46
CA LYS A 162 -9.68 12.93 8.92
C LYS A 162 -10.27 11.73 8.20
N THR A 163 -9.44 10.88 7.59
CA THR A 163 -9.92 9.74 6.79
C THR A 163 -10.55 8.64 7.65
N PRO A 164 -11.80 8.22 7.42
CA PRO A 164 -12.41 7.08 8.10
C PRO A 164 -11.58 5.79 7.97
N VAL A 165 -11.54 4.97 9.03
CA VAL A 165 -10.78 3.71 9.04
C VAL A 165 -11.35 2.66 8.07
N GLY A 166 -12.66 2.72 7.80
CA GLY A 166 -13.37 1.77 6.95
C GLY A 166 -13.68 0.42 7.63
N PRO A 167 -14.36 -0.51 6.92
CA PRO A 167 -14.69 -0.43 5.49
C PRO A 167 -15.64 0.72 5.16
N ASN A 168 -15.36 1.46 4.09
CA ASN A 168 -16.20 2.58 3.64
C ASN A 168 -16.08 2.78 2.13
N GLU A 169 -17.05 3.46 1.53
CA GLU A 169 -17.00 3.79 0.10
C GLU A 169 -15.79 4.68 -0.23
N SER A 170 -15.10 4.36 -1.32
CA SER A 170 -13.95 5.11 -1.82
C SER A 170 -14.25 6.58 -2.07
N GLY A 171 -15.52 6.92 -2.40
CA GLY A 171 -15.99 8.30 -2.53
C GLY A 171 -16.02 9.11 -1.23
N LYS A 172 -15.87 8.47 -0.06
CA LYS A 172 -15.78 9.14 1.25
C LYS A 172 -14.35 9.40 1.70
N LEU A 173 -13.35 9.10 0.86
CA LEU A 173 -11.99 9.60 1.07
C LEU A 173 -12.03 11.14 1.02
N PRO A 174 -11.41 11.86 1.98
CA PRO A 174 -11.36 13.31 1.91
C PRO A 174 -10.65 13.78 0.63
N GLU A 175 -10.95 15.01 0.20
CA GLU A 175 -10.17 15.66 -0.85
C GLU A 175 -8.71 15.81 -0.39
N GLY A 176 -7.78 15.32 -1.21
CA GLY A 176 -6.36 15.30 -0.87
C GLY A 176 -5.45 15.13 -2.07
N GLY A 177 -5.95 15.39 -3.28
CA GLY A 177 -5.20 15.17 -4.52
C GLY A 177 -4.74 13.72 -4.63
N ARG A 178 -3.43 13.50 -4.44
CA ARG A 178 -2.76 12.20 -4.58
C ARG A 178 -2.55 11.45 -3.25
N TYR A 179 -3.06 11.97 -2.13
CA TYR A 179 -2.93 11.30 -0.83
C TYR A 179 -3.50 9.87 -0.80
N PRO A 180 -4.65 9.54 -1.42
CA PRO A 180 -5.09 8.14 -1.50
C PRO A 180 -4.06 7.21 -2.14
N GLN A 181 -3.40 7.67 -3.22
CA GLN A 181 -2.38 6.93 -3.94
C GLN A 181 -1.12 6.75 -3.09
N LEU A 182 -0.72 7.78 -2.35
CA LEU A 182 0.38 7.68 -1.38
C LEU A 182 0.08 6.70 -0.25
N LEU A 183 -1.14 6.73 0.31
CA LEU A 183 -1.56 5.76 1.34
C LEU A 183 -1.55 4.33 0.80
N GLU A 184 -2.03 4.10 -0.42
CA GLU A 184 -2.00 2.77 -1.04
C GLU A 184 -0.58 2.32 -1.40
N SER A 185 0.28 3.28 -1.80
CA SER A 185 1.70 3.07 -2.10
C SER A 185 2.46 2.58 -0.86
N MET A 186 2.24 3.23 0.27
CA MET A 186 2.76 2.82 1.59
C MET A 186 2.02 1.61 2.19
N ARG A 187 0.96 1.10 1.53
CA ARG A 187 0.11 0.00 2.00
C ARG A 187 -0.64 0.30 3.31
N LEU A 188 -0.96 1.56 3.56
CA LEU A 188 -1.76 1.99 4.69
C LEU A 188 -3.26 1.77 4.45
N ILE A 189 -3.69 1.78 3.20
CA ILE A 189 -5.06 1.44 2.80
C ILE A 189 -5.05 0.31 1.77
N ALA A 190 -6.16 -0.42 1.69
CA ALA A 190 -6.44 -1.39 0.67
C ALA A 190 -7.88 -1.23 0.16
N PHE A 191 -8.09 -1.60 -1.10
CA PHE A 191 -9.37 -1.53 -1.80
C PHE A 191 -9.98 -2.94 -1.98
N SER A 192 -11.31 -3.00 -1.98
CA SER A 192 -12.09 -4.22 -2.18
C SER A 192 -11.94 -4.77 -3.60
N VAL A 193 -11.96 -6.10 -3.69
CA VAL A 193 -12.10 -6.83 -4.94
C VAL A 193 -13.59 -6.90 -5.32
N PRO A 194 -13.96 -6.79 -6.61
CA PRO A 194 -13.12 -6.51 -7.77
C PRO A 194 -13.05 -5.03 -8.17
N ASN A 195 -13.90 -4.17 -7.61
CA ASN A 195 -14.18 -2.85 -8.19
C ASN A 195 -13.50 -1.66 -7.50
N SER A 196 -12.78 -1.88 -6.39
CA SER A 196 -12.20 -0.79 -5.58
C SER A 196 -13.21 0.25 -5.08
N ASP A 197 -14.46 -0.17 -4.92
CA ASP A 197 -15.57 0.67 -4.45
C ASP A 197 -15.55 0.90 -2.94
N ILE A 198 -14.97 -0.04 -2.20
CA ILE A 198 -14.78 0.03 -0.76
C ILE A 198 -13.28 0.09 -0.46
N TYR A 199 -12.89 0.93 0.50
CA TYR A 199 -11.55 0.94 1.06
C TYR A 199 -11.58 0.67 2.56
N ALA A 200 -10.45 0.18 3.08
CA ALA A 200 -10.20 0.11 4.51
C ALA A 200 -8.72 0.38 4.80
N PHE A 201 -8.45 0.91 5.99
CA PHE A 201 -7.11 0.95 6.53
C PHE A 201 -6.61 -0.47 6.81
N THR A 202 -5.39 -0.76 6.38
CA THR A 202 -4.70 -2.02 6.70
C THR A 202 -4.33 -2.05 8.19
N GLY A 203 -3.81 -3.18 8.68
CA GLY A 203 -3.27 -3.26 10.04
C GLY A 203 -2.22 -2.17 10.31
N LEU A 204 -1.30 -1.96 9.35
CA LEU A 204 -0.30 -0.90 9.40
C LEU A 204 -0.94 0.49 9.39
N GLY A 205 -1.90 0.72 8.49
CA GLY A 205 -2.61 2.00 8.43
C GLY A 205 -3.28 2.34 9.76
N LYS A 206 -3.96 1.37 10.38
CA LYS A 206 -4.65 1.57 11.67
C LYS A 206 -3.66 1.96 12.76
N ALA A 207 -2.53 1.26 12.85
CA ALA A 207 -1.47 1.58 13.80
C ALA A 207 -0.88 2.98 13.56
N VAL A 208 -0.62 3.35 12.30
CA VAL A 208 -0.14 4.70 11.95
C VAL A 208 -1.16 5.75 12.38
N LYS A 209 -2.43 5.57 12.03
CA LYS A 209 -3.50 6.51 12.40
C LYS A 209 -3.63 6.65 13.93
N GLU A 210 -3.51 5.54 14.65
CA GLU A 210 -3.55 5.54 16.12
C GLU A 210 -2.35 6.28 16.72
N ALA A 211 -1.13 5.99 16.27
CA ALA A 211 0.09 6.65 16.72
C ALA A 211 0.02 8.17 16.51
N LEU A 212 -0.50 8.62 15.37
CA LEU A 212 -0.67 10.04 15.06
C LEU A 212 -1.58 10.79 16.04
N ASN A 213 -2.44 10.12 16.80
CA ASN A 213 -3.26 10.76 17.84
C ASN A 213 -2.43 11.22 19.05
N TYR A 214 -1.26 10.62 19.26
CA TYR A 214 -0.38 10.90 20.39
C TYR A 214 0.84 11.72 20.00
N ILE A 215 1.32 11.60 18.76
CA ILE A 215 2.49 12.33 18.26
C ILE A 215 2.22 13.84 18.22
N SER A 216 3.17 14.61 18.76
CA SER A 216 3.17 16.07 18.69
C SER A 216 3.38 16.53 17.23
N PRO A 217 2.52 17.40 16.67
CA PRO A 217 2.65 17.89 15.30
C PRO A 217 3.63 19.07 15.18
N SER A 218 4.78 18.96 15.84
CA SER A 218 5.82 20.00 15.96
C SER A 218 6.74 20.08 14.74
N LEU A 219 7.02 18.95 14.11
CA LEU A 219 7.93 18.85 12.95
C LEU A 219 7.19 18.75 11.60
N PRO A 220 7.85 19.06 10.48
CA PRO A 220 7.31 18.84 9.14
C PRO A 220 7.07 17.37 8.81
N VAL A 221 7.89 16.46 9.36
CA VAL A 221 7.76 15.01 9.21
C VAL A 221 7.52 14.41 10.60
N LEU A 222 6.43 13.66 10.74
CA LEU A 222 6.00 13.12 12.03
C LEU A 222 6.36 11.64 12.20
N ILE A 223 6.44 10.91 11.10
CA ILE A 223 6.87 9.51 11.06
C ILE A 223 7.80 9.38 9.86
N SER A 224 8.98 8.79 10.06
CA SER A 224 9.90 8.39 9.00
C SER A 224 10.67 7.15 9.43
N GLU A 225 11.31 6.47 8.49
CA GLU A 225 12.17 5.33 8.77
C GLU A 225 13.29 5.70 9.77
N ASP A 226 13.91 6.87 9.61
CA ASP A 226 14.98 7.34 10.51
C ASP A 226 14.48 7.57 11.95
N ILE A 227 13.26 8.11 12.11
CA ILE A 227 12.63 8.28 13.43
C ILE A 227 12.36 6.90 14.05
N LEU A 228 11.84 5.96 13.27
CA LEU A 228 11.56 4.59 13.73
C LEU A 228 12.84 3.86 14.15
N TYR A 229 13.90 3.91 13.34
CA TYR A 229 15.18 3.30 13.69
C TYR A 229 15.82 3.98 14.91
N SER A 230 15.62 5.29 15.10
CA SER A 230 16.07 5.98 16.31
C SER A 230 15.36 5.48 17.57
N LEU A 231 14.05 5.20 17.49
CA LEU A 231 13.30 4.58 18.59
C LEU A 231 13.76 3.14 18.89
N VAL A 232 14.09 2.36 17.87
CA VAL A 232 14.61 0.99 18.09
C VAL A 232 16.01 1.03 18.70
N LYS A 233 16.88 1.89 18.18
CA LYS A 233 18.23 2.10 18.73
C LYS A 233 18.19 2.53 20.19
N LEU A 234 17.24 3.38 20.56
CA LEU A 234 17.00 3.75 21.96
C LEU A 234 16.74 2.52 22.85
N LEU A 235 15.91 1.58 22.40
CA LEU A 235 15.57 0.38 23.17
C LEU A 235 16.73 -0.61 23.26
N ASP A 236 17.47 -0.78 22.17
CA ASP A 236 18.53 -1.78 22.07
C ASP A 236 19.84 -1.31 22.71
N GLU A 237 20.20 -0.04 22.53
CA GLU A 237 21.50 0.53 22.92
C GLU A 237 21.41 1.57 24.04
N GLY A 238 20.20 2.00 24.40
CA GLY A 238 19.95 3.02 25.43
C GLY A 238 20.01 4.46 24.91
N PHE A 239 19.55 5.39 25.75
CA PHE A 239 19.39 6.80 25.37
C PHE A 239 20.70 7.49 25.00
N ASP A 240 21.80 7.16 25.68
CA ASP A 240 23.12 7.77 25.42
C ASP A 240 23.73 7.37 24.07
N ALA A 241 23.26 6.31 23.44
CA ALA A 241 23.72 5.88 22.12
C ALA A 241 23.17 6.76 20.98
N LEU A 242 22.11 7.52 21.22
CA LEU A 242 21.51 8.44 20.25
C LEU A 242 22.35 9.71 20.09
N SER A 243 22.40 10.25 18.87
CA SER A 243 22.95 11.60 18.65
C SER A 243 22.02 12.67 19.23
N ASP A 244 22.56 13.86 19.49
CA ASP A 244 21.75 14.98 20.00
C ASP A 244 20.58 15.32 19.07
N ALA A 245 20.80 15.27 17.75
CA ALA A 245 19.74 15.48 16.76
C ALA A 245 18.64 14.40 16.82
N GLN A 246 19.00 13.13 17.08
CA GLN A 246 18.02 12.07 17.28
C GLN A 246 17.22 12.30 18.56
N LYS A 247 17.88 12.64 19.67
CA LYS A 247 17.23 12.94 20.96
C LYS A 247 16.24 14.10 20.83
N GLU A 248 16.69 15.20 20.22
CA GLU A 248 15.86 16.38 19.96
C GLU A 248 14.64 16.04 19.12
N THR A 249 14.83 15.29 18.02
CA THR A 249 13.71 14.82 17.17
C THR A 249 12.70 13.99 17.97
N LEU A 250 13.15 13.03 18.78
CA LEU A 250 12.26 12.18 19.58
C LEU A 250 11.53 12.99 20.66
N TRP A 251 12.19 13.97 21.28
CA TRP A 251 11.57 14.87 22.26
C TRP A 251 10.54 15.80 21.65
N GLU A 252 10.85 16.46 20.53
CA GLU A 252 9.93 17.39 19.88
C GLU A 252 8.64 16.71 19.42
N LEU A 253 8.74 15.46 18.96
CA LEU A 253 7.60 14.63 18.58
C LEU A 253 6.83 14.06 19.79
N GLY A 254 7.33 14.27 21.01
CA GLY A 254 6.72 13.77 22.24
C GLY A 254 6.79 12.25 22.37
N LEU A 255 7.83 11.63 21.81
CA LEU A 255 7.99 10.17 21.81
C LEU A 255 8.66 9.66 23.08
N VAL A 256 9.55 10.45 23.69
CA VAL A 256 10.33 10.08 24.88
C VAL A 256 10.48 11.26 25.84
N ASP A 257 10.73 10.95 27.12
CA ASP A 257 11.06 11.94 28.15
C ASP A 257 12.56 12.28 28.19
N GLU A 258 12.95 13.19 29.10
CA GLU A 258 14.33 13.65 29.26
C GLU A 258 15.35 12.55 29.64
N ASN A 259 14.86 11.40 30.12
CA ASN A 259 15.67 10.25 30.52
C ASN A 259 15.63 9.12 29.47
N GLY A 260 14.91 9.31 28.36
CA GLY A 260 14.72 8.31 27.32
C GLY A 260 13.63 7.28 27.59
N ASN A 261 12.75 7.50 28.58
CA ASN A 261 11.58 6.65 28.76
C ASN A 261 10.52 6.99 27.70
N LEU A 262 9.84 5.98 27.17
CA LEU A 262 8.81 6.18 26.15
C LEU A 262 7.57 6.85 26.74
N TYR A 263 7.05 7.83 25.99
CA TYR A 263 5.67 8.29 26.12
C TYR A 263 4.74 7.38 25.30
N PRO A 264 3.39 7.49 25.48
CA PRO A 264 2.43 6.71 24.69
C PRO A 264 2.63 6.82 23.18
N ALA A 265 3.06 8.00 22.69
CA ALA A 265 3.38 8.19 21.28
C ALA A 265 4.54 7.31 20.81
N GLY A 266 5.61 7.19 21.63
CA GLY A 266 6.75 6.31 21.37
C GLY A 266 6.35 4.85 21.36
N GLU A 267 5.55 4.40 22.32
CA GLU A 267 5.04 3.02 22.38
C GLU A 267 4.21 2.67 21.13
N LYS A 268 3.30 3.56 20.74
CA LYS A 268 2.47 3.36 19.53
C LYS A 268 3.27 3.38 18.25
N LEU A 269 4.32 4.20 18.19
CA LEU A 269 5.19 4.26 17.02
C LEU A 269 6.08 3.01 16.90
N LEU A 270 6.42 2.35 18.03
CA LEU A 270 7.06 1.03 18.00
C LEU A 270 6.12 -0.08 17.52
N GLU A 271 4.83 -0.02 17.83
CA GLU A 271 3.84 -0.94 17.23
C GLU A 271 3.81 -0.78 15.70
N VAL A 272 3.89 0.46 15.20
CA VAL A 272 4.02 0.74 13.76
C VAL A 272 5.29 0.10 13.19
N TYR A 273 6.44 0.25 13.86
CA TYR A 273 7.69 -0.36 13.42
C TYR A 273 7.58 -1.88 13.28
N ARG A 274 7.04 -2.58 14.29
CA ARG A 274 6.90 -4.05 14.28
C ARG A 274 6.01 -4.56 13.14
N ILE A 275 4.90 -3.87 12.87
CA ILE A 275 4.00 -4.23 11.76
C ILE A 275 4.68 -3.96 10.41
N TRP A 276 5.38 -2.82 10.29
CA TRP A 276 6.01 -2.38 9.05
C TRP A 276 7.25 -3.20 8.68
N LYS A 277 8.19 -3.35 9.62
CA LYS A 277 9.50 -3.96 9.41
C LYS A 277 9.49 -5.47 9.68
N ASP A 278 9.00 -5.86 10.85
CA ASP A 278 9.04 -7.25 11.30
C ASP A 278 7.88 -8.07 10.74
N LYS A 279 6.91 -7.40 10.11
CA LYS A 279 5.66 -7.98 9.59
C LYS A 279 4.90 -8.74 10.69
N GLU A 280 5.03 -8.27 11.93
CA GLU A 280 4.32 -8.79 13.09
C GLU A 280 2.92 -8.19 13.11
N TYR A 281 1.94 -8.97 12.67
CA TYR A 281 0.55 -8.53 12.71
C TYR A 281 -0.05 -8.86 14.07
N PRO A 282 -0.69 -7.90 14.76
CA PRO A 282 -1.44 -8.21 15.96
C PRO A 282 -2.48 -9.28 15.62
N PRO A 283 -2.69 -10.27 16.51
CA PRO A 283 -3.65 -11.33 16.25
C PRO A 283 -5.00 -10.70 15.95
N VAL A 284 -5.56 -11.01 14.78
CA VAL A 284 -6.92 -10.61 14.44
C VAL A 284 -7.82 -11.26 15.48
N LYS A 285 -8.42 -10.44 16.35
CA LYS A 285 -9.47 -10.91 17.25
C LYS A 285 -10.66 -11.28 16.39
N THR A 286 -10.69 -12.53 15.93
CA THR A 286 -11.84 -13.11 15.29
C THR A 286 -12.88 -13.34 16.37
N PHE A 287 -14.01 -12.66 16.25
CA PHE A 287 -15.21 -13.03 16.98
C PHE A 287 -16.02 -13.92 16.03
N ASN A 288 -16.48 -15.05 16.54
CA ASN A 288 -17.31 -15.96 15.77
C ASN A 288 -18.69 -15.30 15.65
N ILE A 289 -19.07 -14.87 14.44
CA ILE A 289 -20.43 -14.38 14.18
C ILE A 289 -21.31 -15.62 14.00
N GLU A 290 -22.21 -15.85 14.95
CA GLU A 290 -23.16 -16.93 14.86
C GLU A 290 -24.23 -16.64 13.79
N ILE A 291 -24.90 -17.68 13.28
CA ILE A 291 -25.95 -17.54 12.24
C ILE A 291 -27.00 -16.51 12.66
N LEU A 292 -27.39 -16.52 13.94
CA LEU A 292 -28.36 -15.59 14.50
C LEU A 292 -27.88 -14.13 14.45
N GLU A 293 -26.59 -13.90 14.71
CA GLU A 293 -25.98 -12.57 14.68
C GLU A 293 -25.84 -12.06 13.24
N ALA A 294 -25.51 -12.94 12.29
CA ALA A 294 -25.50 -12.62 10.86
C ALA A 294 -26.91 -12.30 10.34
N GLU A 295 -27.94 -13.03 10.79
CA GLU A 295 -29.34 -12.73 10.50
C GLU A 295 -29.77 -11.40 11.11
N LEU A 296 -29.39 -11.13 12.36
CA LEU A 296 -29.67 -9.85 13.02
C LEU A 296 -29.07 -8.68 12.25
N LEU A 297 -27.81 -8.78 11.82
CA LEU A 297 -27.14 -7.75 11.03
C LEU A 297 -27.83 -7.53 9.68
N LYS A 298 -28.27 -8.60 9.00
CA LYS A 298 -29.08 -8.49 7.77
C LYS A 298 -30.43 -7.84 8.02
N THR A 299 -31.08 -8.13 9.14
CA THR A 299 -32.35 -7.50 9.52
C THR A 299 -32.17 -6.02 9.83
N ILE A 300 -31.08 -5.63 10.52
CA ILE A 300 -30.74 -4.23 10.77
C ILE A 300 -30.51 -3.50 9.45
N ASP A 301 -29.75 -4.08 8.53
CA ASP A 301 -29.48 -3.51 7.21
C ASP A 301 -30.75 -3.36 6.37
N PHE A 302 -31.63 -4.37 6.38
CA PHE A 302 -32.94 -4.31 5.75
C PHE A 302 -33.83 -3.20 6.34
N ILE A 303 -33.93 -3.11 7.66
CA ILE A 303 -34.73 -2.06 8.32
C ILE A 303 -34.18 -0.68 7.94
N TRP A 304 -32.86 -0.52 7.93
CA TRP A 304 -32.22 0.75 7.65
C TRP A 304 -32.34 1.20 6.18
N SER A 305 -32.23 0.25 5.24
CA SER A 305 -32.27 0.53 3.80
C SER A 305 -33.67 0.58 3.21
N GLU A 306 -34.62 -0.22 3.73
CA GLU A 306 -35.94 -0.40 3.12
C GLU A 306 -37.09 0.15 3.95
N GLU A 307 -37.04 0.09 5.28
CA GLU A 307 -38.17 0.44 6.15
C GLU A 307 -38.05 1.86 6.72
N TYR A 308 -36.85 2.25 7.17
CA TYR A 308 -36.59 3.59 7.72
C TYR A 308 -36.88 4.74 6.74
N PRO A 309 -36.62 4.63 5.41
CA PRO A 309 -37.02 5.64 4.44
C PRO A 309 -38.54 5.73 4.23
N LYS A 310 -39.28 4.65 4.53
CA LYS A 310 -40.73 4.55 4.34
C LYS A 310 -41.51 5.01 5.58
N ASN A 311 -40.93 4.86 6.77
CA ASN A 311 -41.49 5.38 8.01
C ASN A 311 -40.39 5.72 9.03
N PRO A 312 -39.93 6.99 9.12
CA PRO A 312 -38.75 7.37 9.91
C PRO A 312 -38.96 7.43 11.44
N GLN A 313 -40.05 6.87 11.96
CA GLN A 313 -40.35 6.84 13.41
C GLN A 313 -39.95 5.52 14.04
#